data_AF-A0A1Y2LJ32-F1
#
_entry.id   AF-A0A1Y2LJ32-F1
#
_cell.length_a   1.000
_cell.length_b   1.000
_cell.length_c   1.000
_cell.angle_alpha   90.00
_cell.angle_beta   90.00
_cell.angle_gamma   90.00
#
_symmetry.space_group_name_H-M   'P 1'
#
loop_
_entity.id
_entity.type
_entity.pdbx_description
1 polymer ?
#
loop_
_entity_poly.entity_id
_entity_poly.type
_entity_poly.pdbx_seq_one_letter_code
_entity_poly.pdbx_strand_id
1 'polypeptide(L)'
;MPPESASSAFDTAMRLSITDESIGLSPEETGQLRLLLEYKLRYIPPAHIPRITLADIFHRTQRTHTPNIPNDINLAFFLRNRALINEYNCVPQKKDNGQDEAIARAIWFYRLDTSHQFQRHHDTIRWNITLFTALITQHKLSQQMGKQDIYPSKDGTHRNQRSPTLSPAAVRFMTLFLDAVLEAHTHPTIFTAREAFIRVWRISPLVLFSHVKPWAQKKLKRTIKALSPEWEGELRRARQVMGSDAYDANVAPFVGSLVPGQPVRAPYLDTGATGRNDEANVAFGKREKNELLDALTVPCPTAIQGKSNGAVKQSEDGELVCDLRAAISCVQSVRPKETLPVLMKILSPADG
;
A
#
# COMPACT_ATOMS: atom_id res chain seq x y z
N MET A 1 -39.96 -18.98 -28.19
CA MET A 1 -39.29 -18.17 -27.15
C MET A 1 -38.81 -16.89 -27.79
N PRO A 2 -39.36 -15.72 -27.45
CA PRO A 2 -38.90 -14.44 -27.97
C PRO A 2 -37.75 -13.86 -27.12
N PRO A 3 -36.90 -12.99 -27.68
CA PRO A 3 -35.88 -12.28 -26.92
C PRO A 3 -36.41 -10.91 -26.44
N GLU A 4 -36.74 -10.82 -25.15
CA GLU A 4 -36.69 -9.59 -24.35
C GLU A 4 -35.31 -9.58 -23.67
N SER A 5 -34.55 -8.51 -23.49
CA SER A 5 -34.80 -7.08 -23.55
C SER A 5 -33.42 -6.38 -23.49
N ALA A 6 -33.08 -5.57 -24.50
CA ALA A 6 -31.92 -4.67 -24.48
C ALA A 6 -32.26 -3.28 -23.89
N SER A 7 -33.40 -3.15 -23.20
CA SER A 7 -33.95 -1.88 -22.70
C SER A 7 -33.56 -1.54 -21.26
N SER A 8 -32.75 -2.36 -20.60
CA SER A 8 -32.39 -2.21 -19.17
C SER A 8 -31.10 -1.38 -18.96
N ALA A 9 -30.24 -1.27 -19.97
CA ALA A 9 -28.96 -0.57 -19.84
C ALA A 9 -29.08 0.97 -19.94
N PHE A 10 -30.13 1.50 -20.58
CA PHE A 10 -30.33 2.94 -20.73
C PHE A 10 -31.02 3.58 -19.50
N ASP A 11 -31.91 2.85 -18.82
CA ASP A 11 -32.61 3.36 -17.62
C ASP A 11 -31.70 3.50 -16.39
N THR A 12 -30.58 2.78 -16.35
CA THR A 12 -29.61 2.89 -15.24
C THR A 12 -28.75 4.16 -15.35
N ALA A 13 -28.59 4.72 -16.56
CA ALA A 13 -27.88 5.99 -16.75
C ALA A 13 -28.74 7.23 -16.44
N MET A 14 -30.08 7.11 -16.48
CA MET A 14 -31.00 8.23 -16.27
C MET A 14 -31.43 8.43 -14.81
N ARG A 15 -31.23 7.44 -13.94
CA ARG A 15 -31.57 7.51 -12.50
C ARG A 15 -30.51 8.16 -11.60
N LEU A 16 -29.42 8.66 -12.17
CA LEU A 16 -28.46 9.53 -11.45
C LEU A 16 -28.83 11.02 -11.53
N SER A 17 -29.96 11.35 -12.14
CA SER A 17 -30.55 12.69 -12.20
C SER A 17 -31.31 13.06 -10.92
N ILE A 18 -30.83 12.63 -9.75
CA ILE A 18 -31.27 13.24 -8.48
C ILE A 18 -30.60 14.61 -8.43
N THR A 19 -31.34 15.55 -9.03
CA THR A 19 -31.25 17.01 -9.03
C THR A 19 -30.17 17.63 -8.13
N ASP A 20 -29.05 18.00 -8.77
CA ASP A 20 -28.04 18.98 -8.32
C ASP A 20 -28.64 20.39 -8.08
N GLU A 21 -29.97 20.58 -8.23
CA GLU A 21 -30.67 21.86 -8.12
C GLU A 21 -30.67 22.45 -6.69
N SER A 22 -30.27 21.67 -5.67
CA SER A 22 -30.25 22.11 -4.27
C SER A 22 -29.02 22.96 -3.90
N ILE A 23 -28.02 23.06 -4.77
CA ILE A 23 -26.71 23.65 -4.46
C ILE A 23 -26.65 25.17 -4.68
N GLY A 24 -27.67 25.77 -5.32
CA GLY A 24 -27.76 27.22 -5.50
C GLY A 24 -26.69 27.82 -6.43
N LEU A 25 -25.94 26.98 -7.15
CA LEU A 25 -24.98 27.38 -8.17
C LEU A 25 -25.61 27.35 -9.56
N SER A 26 -25.06 28.13 -10.48
CA SER A 26 -25.46 28.03 -11.88
C SER A 26 -25.08 26.66 -12.47
N PRO A 27 -25.78 26.20 -13.54
CA PRO A 27 -25.41 24.97 -14.23
C PRO A 27 -23.97 24.97 -14.76
N GLU A 28 -23.47 26.15 -15.16
CA GLU A 28 -22.09 26.32 -15.64
C GLU A 28 -21.06 26.11 -14.53
N GLU A 29 -21.22 26.79 -13.38
CA GLU A 29 -20.34 26.62 -12.21
C GLU A 29 -20.34 25.18 -11.73
N THR A 30 -21.52 24.54 -11.70
CA THR A 30 -21.68 23.14 -11.30
C THR A 30 -20.93 22.21 -12.26
N GLY A 31 -21.05 22.45 -13.57
CA GLY A 31 -20.30 21.72 -14.60
C GLY A 31 -18.78 21.88 -14.43
N GLN A 32 -18.31 23.09 -14.19
CA GLN A 32 -16.88 23.38 -13.97
C GLN A 32 -16.34 22.68 -12.72
N LEU A 33 -17.05 22.75 -11.58
CA LEU A 33 -16.66 22.08 -10.34
C LEU A 33 -16.63 20.56 -10.50
N ARG A 34 -17.55 19.99 -11.27
CA ARG A 34 -17.60 18.54 -11.52
C ARG A 34 -16.38 18.08 -12.30
N LEU A 35 -16.04 18.79 -13.38
CA LEU A 35 -14.83 18.52 -14.16
C LEU A 35 -13.57 18.67 -13.32
N LEU A 36 -13.51 19.67 -12.45
CA LEU A 36 -12.38 19.88 -11.55
C LEU A 36 -12.26 18.76 -10.52
N LEU A 37 -13.38 18.28 -9.96
CA LEU A 37 -13.40 17.16 -9.02
C LEU A 37 -12.91 15.88 -9.67
N GLU A 38 -13.47 15.54 -10.84
CA GLU A 38 -13.05 14.38 -11.63
C GLU A 38 -11.57 14.44 -11.98
N TYR A 39 -11.10 15.60 -12.45
CA TYR A 39 -9.69 15.82 -12.73
C TYR A 39 -8.82 15.63 -11.48
N LYS A 40 -9.21 16.20 -10.33
CA LYS A 40 -8.38 16.13 -9.13
C LYS A 40 -8.31 14.71 -8.57
N LEU A 41 -9.40 13.95 -8.63
CA LEU A 41 -9.46 12.56 -8.16
C LEU A 41 -8.86 11.53 -9.14
N ARG A 42 -8.45 11.94 -10.34
CA ARG A 42 -7.85 11.05 -11.34
C ARG A 42 -6.62 10.32 -10.77
N TYR A 43 -6.41 9.09 -11.26
CA TYR A 43 -5.33 8.16 -10.88
C TYR A 43 -5.40 7.56 -9.47
N ILE A 44 -6.35 7.96 -8.63
CA ILE A 44 -6.64 7.21 -7.40
C ILE A 44 -7.21 5.84 -7.80
N PRO A 45 -6.67 4.71 -7.31
CA PRO A 45 -7.19 3.40 -7.65
C PRO A 45 -8.69 3.26 -7.31
N PRO A 46 -9.50 2.67 -8.20
CA PRO A 46 -10.88 2.34 -7.88
C PRO A 46 -10.95 1.51 -6.59
N ALA A 47 -11.94 1.79 -5.74
CA ALA A 47 -12.10 1.20 -4.40
C ALA A 47 -11.10 1.66 -3.32
N HIS A 48 -10.13 2.53 -3.62
CA HIS A 48 -9.29 3.10 -2.56
C HIS A 48 -10.04 4.14 -1.72
N ILE A 49 -10.80 5.02 -2.38
CA ILE A 49 -11.74 5.95 -1.77
C ILE A 49 -13.15 5.66 -2.32
N PRO A 50 -14.22 5.94 -1.57
CA PRO A 50 -15.58 5.86 -2.11
C PRO A 50 -15.73 6.81 -3.31
N ARG A 51 -16.71 6.55 -4.18
CA ARG A 51 -17.04 7.50 -5.25
C ARG A 51 -17.62 8.77 -4.63
N ILE A 52 -16.88 9.88 -4.74
CA ILE A 52 -17.25 11.18 -4.20
C ILE A 52 -17.89 12.02 -5.30
N THR A 53 -19.05 12.61 -5.00
CA THR A 53 -19.78 13.53 -5.88
C THR A 53 -19.68 14.98 -5.38
N LEU A 54 -20.14 15.95 -6.18
CA LEU A 54 -20.25 17.32 -5.71
C LEU A 54 -21.23 17.44 -4.53
N ALA A 55 -22.38 16.78 -4.60
CA ALA A 55 -23.34 16.73 -3.50
C ALA A 55 -22.70 16.22 -2.21
N ASP A 56 -21.82 15.20 -2.29
CA ASP A 56 -21.07 14.71 -1.13
C ASP A 56 -20.19 15.81 -0.51
N ILE A 57 -19.54 16.63 -1.33
CA ILE A 57 -18.71 17.77 -0.88
C ILE A 57 -19.56 18.89 -0.29
N PHE A 58 -20.66 19.27 -0.94
CA PHE A 58 -21.55 20.33 -0.46
C PHE A 58 -22.21 19.97 0.87
N HIS A 59 -22.68 18.72 0.99
CA HIS A 59 -23.34 18.21 2.20
C HIS A 59 -22.39 17.55 3.20
N ARG A 60 -21.09 17.50 2.91
CA ARG A 60 -20.05 16.87 3.76
C ARG A 60 -20.44 15.47 4.21
N THR A 61 -20.90 14.65 3.29
CA THR A 61 -21.38 13.29 3.62
C THR A 61 -20.23 12.44 4.16
N GLN A 62 -20.56 11.33 4.82
CA GLN A 62 -19.56 10.38 5.33
C GLN A 62 -18.60 9.86 4.25
N ARG A 63 -18.97 9.93 2.97
CA ARG A 63 -18.10 9.56 1.83
C ARG A 63 -16.88 10.48 1.68
N THR A 64 -16.97 11.71 2.18
CA THR A 64 -15.84 12.65 2.18
C THR A 64 -14.82 12.35 3.29
N HIS A 65 -15.19 11.52 4.27
CA HIS A 65 -14.32 11.08 5.35
C HIS A 65 -13.65 9.75 4.97
N THR A 66 -12.33 9.76 4.78
CA THR A 66 -11.53 8.59 4.41
C THR A 66 -10.74 8.09 5.61
N PRO A 67 -11.27 7.15 6.42
CA PRO A 67 -10.65 6.75 7.70
C PRO A 67 -9.28 6.07 7.54
N ASN A 68 -8.92 5.64 6.34
CA ASN A 68 -7.65 4.99 6.03
C ASN A 68 -6.55 5.99 5.59
N ILE A 69 -6.81 7.29 5.74
CA ILE A 69 -5.92 8.40 5.39
C ILE A 69 -5.76 9.30 6.63
N PRO A 70 -4.53 9.70 7.00
CA PRO A 70 -4.31 10.61 8.12
C PRO A 70 -5.04 11.94 7.96
N ASN A 71 -5.52 12.50 9.08
CA ASN A 71 -6.37 13.69 9.09
C ASN A 71 -5.71 14.93 8.46
N ASP A 72 -4.39 15.07 8.61
CA ASP A 72 -3.64 16.22 8.12
C ASP A 72 -3.39 16.19 6.59
N ILE A 73 -3.50 15.01 5.97
CA ILE A 73 -3.41 14.81 4.52
C ILE A 73 -4.72 14.27 3.93
N ASN A 74 -5.85 14.61 4.55
CA ASN A 74 -7.19 14.19 4.13
C ASN A 74 -7.58 14.71 2.73
N LEU A 75 -8.84 14.48 2.34
CA LEU A 75 -9.35 14.88 1.03
C LEU A 75 -9.21 16.38 0.74
N ALA A 76 -9.38 17.26 1.73
CA ALA A 76 -9.20 18.69 1.54
C ALA A 76 -7.75 19.03 1.21
N PHE A 77 -6.80 18.47 1.97
CA PHE A 77 -5.37 18.61 1.66
C PHE A 77 -5.05 18.11 0.25
N PHE A 78 -5.54 16.93 -0.12
CA PHE A 78 -5.31 16.32 -1.43
C PHE A 78 -5.84 17.20 -2.58
N LEU A 79 -7.09 17.65 -2.49
CA LEU A 79 -7.71 18.52 -3.51
C LEU A 79 -6.96 19.84 -3.64
N ARG A 80 -6.59 20.46 -2.51
CA ARG A 80 -5.85 21.73 -2.47
C ARG A 80 -4.48 21.61 -3.12
N ASN A 81 -3.76 20.53 -2.85
CA ASN A 81 -2.37 20.34 -3.28
C ASN A 81 -2.23 19.51 -4.56
N ARG A 82 -3.33 19.23 -5.28
CA ARG A 82 -3.29 18.34 -6.45
C ARG A 82 -2.34 18.83 -7.56
N ALA A 83 -2.25 20.14 -7.75
CA ALA A 83 -1.32 20.77 -8.69
C ALA A 83 0.14 20.38 -8.38
N LEU A 84 0.57 20.61 -7.13
CA LEU A 84 1.90 20.29 -6.64
C LEU A 84 2.19 18.78 -6.72
N ILE A 85 1.21 17.93 -6.38
CA ILE A 85 1.34 16.46 -6.55
C ILE A 85 1.57 16.10 -8.03
N ASN A 86 0.89 16.76 -8.97
CA ASN A 86 1.09 16.54 -10.41
C ASN A 86 2.46 17.03 -10.89
N GLU A 87 3.00 18.12 -10.34
CA GLU A 87 4.36 18.60 -10.67
C GLU A 87 5.43 17.55 -10.37
N TYR A 88 5.24 16.76 -9.30
CA TYR A 88 6.07 15.59 -8.98
C TYR A 88 5.67 14.31 -9.73
N ASN A 89 4.85 14.41 -10.79
CA ASN A 89 4.33 13.28 -11.56
C ASN A 89 3.63 12.22 -10.71
N CYS A 90 3.06 12.60 -9.56
CA CYS A 90 2.49 11.66 -8.59
C CYS A 90 3.48 10.61 -8.05
N VAL A 91 4.78 10.86 -8.13
CA VAL A 91 5.84 9.98 -7.61
C VAL A 91 6.39 10.59 -6.32
N PRO A 92 6.46 9.83 -5.21
CA PRO A 92 7.09 10.35 -4.01
C PRO A 92 8.60 10.41 -4.25
N GLN A 93 9.26 11.42 -3.72
CA GLN A 93 10.69 11.65 -3.87
C GLN A 93 11.42 11.60 -2.53
N LYS A 94 12.72 11.32 -2.59
CA LYS A 94 13.63 11.40 -1.44
C LYS A 94 13.73 12.85 -0.94
N LYS A 95 14.17 13.01 0.32
CA LYS A 95 14.24 14.33 0.98
C LYS A 95 15.10 15.33 0.20
N ASP A 96 16.19 14.86 -0.39
CA ASP A 96 17.16 15.71 -1.09
C ASP A 96 16.61 16.32 -2.39
N ASN A 97 15.47 15.82 -2.88
CA ASN A 97 14.81 16.32 -4.08
C ASN A 97 13.81 17.47 -3.80
N GLY A 98 13.74 17.96 -2.55
CA GLY A 98 12.94 19.14 -2.19
C GLY A 98 11.43 18.95 -2.13
N GLN A 99 10.91 17.74 -2.38
CA GLN A 99 9.48 17.45 -2.22
C GLN A 99 9.07 17.53 -0.75
N ASP A 100 8.01 18.29 -0.45
CA ASP A 100 7.45 18.37 0.91
C ASP A 100 7.03 16.99 1.48
N GLU A 101 7.15 16.80 2.79
CA GLU A 101 6.83 15.53 3.45
C GLU A 101 5.34 15.17 3.36
N ALA A 102 4.44 16.14 3.50
CA ALA A 102 3.00 15.91 3.42
C ALA A 102 2.58 15.53 1.99
N ILE A 103 3.23 16.10 0.96
CA ILE A 103 3.04 15.72 -0.44
C ILE A 103 3.49 14.28 -0.70
N ALA A 104 4.68 13.90 -0.23
CA ALA A 104 5.14 12.51 -0.35
C ALA A 104 4.20 11.54 0.37
N ARG A 105 3.80 11.87 1.61
CA ARG A 105 2.82 11.07 2.37
C ARG A 105 1.50 10.94 1.61
N ALA A 106 0.95 12.04 1.08
CA ALA A 106 -0.28 12.00 0.29
C ALA A 106 -0.16 11.06 -0.91
N ILE A 107 0.97 11.06 -1.63
CA ILE A 107 1.20 10.14 -2.75
C ILE A 107 1.15 8.67 -2.30
N TRP A 108 1.82 8.34 -1.18
CA TRP A 108 1.80 7.00 -0.59
C TRP A 108 0.40 6.57 -0.14
N PHE A 109 -0.29 7.45 0.61
CA PHE A 109 -1.58 7.14 1.20
C PHE A 109 -2.69 7.04 0.16
N TYR A 110 -2.73 7.93 -0.83
CA TYR A 110 -3.67 7.91 -1.96
C TYR A 110 -3.30 6.90 -3.06
N ARG A 111 -2.16 6.20 -2.93
CA ARG A 111 -1.69 5.15 -3.85
C ARG A 111 -1.55 5.65 -5.30
N LEU A 112 -1.07 6.88 -5.45
CA LEU A 112 -0.94 7.48 -6.77
C LEU A 112 0.23 6.91 -7.58
N ASP A 113 1.22 6.33 -6.89
CA ASP A 113 2.26 5.54 -7.52
C ASP A 113 2.15 4.06 -7.14
N THR A 114 2.21 3.21 -8.16
CA THR A 114 2.06 1.75 -7.99
C THR A 114 3.24 1.10 -7.28
N SER A 115 4.41 1.73 -7.30
CA SER A 115 5.63 1.23 -6.64
C SER A 115 5.73 1.66 -5.17
N HIS A 116 5.03 2.73 -4.79
CA HIS A 116 5.07 3.34 -3.46
C HIS A 116 3.70 3.31 -2.78
N GLN A 117 3.33 2.13 -2.28
CA GLN A 117 2.13 1.92 -1.51
C GLN A 117 2.28 0.70 -0.59
N PHE A 118 1.32 0.49 0.31
CA PHE A 118 1.34 -0.61 1.28
C PHE A 118 0.36 -1.76 0.91
N GLN A 119 -0.16 -1.75 -0.31
CA GLN A 119 -1.11 -2.76 -0.79
C GLN A 119 -0.42 -3.98 -1.39
N ARG A 120 -0.61 -5.12 -0.74
CA ARG A 120 -0.04 -6.42 -1.11
C ARG A 120 -0.46 -6.93 -2.49
N HIS A 121 -1.58 -6.45 -3.02
CA HIS A 121 -2.15 -6.93 -4.28
C HIS A 121 -1.42 -6.39 -5.51
N HIS A 122 -0.56 -5.38 -5.34
CA HIS A 122 0.30 -4.90 -6.41
C HIS A 122 1.57 -5.74 -6.51
N ASP A 123 1.93 -6.14 -7.74
CA ASP A 123 3.07 -7.03 -8.01
C ASP A 123 4.38 -6.51 -7.40
N THR A 124 4.68 -5.21 -7.53
CA THR A 124 5.88 -4.59 -6.97
C THR A 124 5.95 -4.77 -5.45
N ILE A 125 4.85 -4.52 -4.75
CA ILE A 125 4.79 -4.64 -3.28
C ILE A 125 4.92 -6.10 -2.87
N ARG A 126 4.21 -7.02 -3.56
CA ARG A 126 4.32 -8.46 -3.32
C ARG A 126 5.74 -8.99 -3.46
N TRP A 127 6.50 -8.50 -4.45
CA TRP A 127 7.90 -8.87 -4.61
C TRP A 127 8.78 -8.32 -3.49
N ASN A 128 8.61 -7.05 -3.09
CA ASN A 128 9.36 -6.48 -1.97
C ASN A 128 9.11 -7.24 -0.67
N ILE A 129 7.84 -7.56 -0.35
CA ILE A 129 7.48 -8.40 0.80
C ILE A 129 8.24 -9.74 0.77
N THR A 130 8.17 -10.44 -0.36
CA THR A 130 8.81 -11.77 -0.51
C THR A 130 10.33 -11.68 -0.36
N LEU A 131 10.96 -10.72 -1.05
CA LEU A 131 12.42 -10.55 -1.04
C LEU A 131 12.92 -10.15 0.35
N PHE A 132 12.29 -9.17 0.99
CA PHE A 132 12.69 -8.68 2.31
C PHE A 132 12.52 -9.75 3.39
N THR A 133 11.41 -10.48 3.35
CA THR A 133 11.16 -11.61 4.26
C THR A 133 12.28 -12.65 4.14
N ALA A 134 12.63 -13.06 2.92
CA ALA A 134 13.68 -14.06 2.70
C ALA A 134 15.07 -13.55 3.10
N LEU A 135 15.39 -12.29 2.79
CA LEU A 135 16.66 -11.65 3.13
C LEU A 135 16.86 -11.57 4.65
N ILE A 136 15.83 -11.11 5.39
CA ILE A 136 15.89 -11.04 6.86
C ILE A 136 16.05 -12.45 7.46
N THR A 137 15.28 -13.43 6.99
CA THR A 137 15.38 -14.82 7.45
C THR A 137 16.78 -15.38 7.24
N GLN A 138 17.31 -15.29 6.02
CA GLN A 138 18.66 -15.77 5.71
C GLN A 138 19.72 -15.09 6.60
N HIS A 139 19.62 -13.77 6.80
CA HIS A 139 20.54 -13.03 7.65
C HIS A 139 20.49 -13.47 9.12
N LYS A 140 19.29 -13.70 9.67
CA LYS A 140 19.13 -14.20 11.05
C LYS A 140 19.67 -15.61 11.21
N LEU A 141 19.46 -16.49 10.24
CA LEU A 141 20.04 -17.85 10.26
C LEU A 141 21.57 -17.81 10.22
N SER A 142 22.17 -16.98 9.37
CA SER A 142 23.63 -16.81 9.31
C SER A 142 24.22 -16.27 10.62
N GLN A 143 23.51 -15.37 11.31
CA GLN A 143 23.93 -14.88 12.64
C GLN A 143 23.89 -15.95 13.73
N GLN A 144 22.98 -16.93 13.62
CA GLN A 144 22.91 -18.06 14.56
C GLN A 144 24.04 -19.06 14.34
N MET A 145 24.34 -19.39 13.07
CA MET A 145 25.40 -20.33 12.71
C MET A 145 26.81 -19.80 13.00
N GLY A 146 27.07 -18.51 12.76
CA GLY A 146 28.37 -17.89 13.00
C GLY A 146 28.84 -17.91 14.47
N LYS A 147 27.96 -18.30 15.41
CA LYS A 147 28.34 -18.53 16.81
C LYS A 147 28.89 -19.93 17.09
N GLN A 148 28.73 -20.89 16.17
CA GLN A 148 29.06 -22.30 16.42
C GLN A 148 30.35 -22.79 15.74
N ASP A 149 30.82 -22.15 14.66
CA ASP A 149 31.95 -22.65 13.88
C ASP A 149 33.24 -21.82 14.09
N ILE A 150 33.98 -22.13 15.16
CA ILE A 150 35.39 -21.69 15.34
C ILE A 150 36.38 -22.68 14.71
N TYR A 151 35.90 -23.80 14.14
CA TYR A 151 36.78 -24.79 13.51
C TYR A 151 36.89 -24.54 11.99
N PRO A 152 38.10 -24.22 11.48
CA PRO A 152 38.31 -24.01 10.04
C PRO A 152 38.14 -25.34 9.30
N SER A 153 37.08 -25.46 8.50
CA SER A 153 36.92 -26.57 7.57
C SER A 153 38.02 -26.54 6.50
N LYS A 154 38.79 -27.62 6.38
CA LYS A 154 39.95 -27.75 5.48
C LYS A 154 39.57 -28.08 4.02
N ASP A 155 38.30 -28.35 3.73
CA ASP A 155 37.88 -28.76 2.39
C ASP A 155 37.43 -27.56 1.54
N GLY A 156 38.38 -27.03 0.77
CA GLY A 156 38.25 -25.86 -0.11
C GLY A 156 37.37 -26.03 -1.36
N THR A 157 36.37 -26.93 -1.35
CA THR A 157 35.55 -27.26 -2.53
C THR A 157 34.13 -26.70 -2.50
N HIS A 158 33.69 -26.05 -1.42
CA HIS A 158 32.40 -25.36 -1.39
C HIS A 158 32.48 -23.99 -2.07
N ARG A 159 32.26 -24.00 -3.39
CA ARG A 159 32.20 -22.82 -4.25
C ARG A 159 31.05 -21.89 -3.86
N ASN A 160 31.32 -20.99 -2.93
CA ASN A 160 30.93 -19.58 -2.89
C ASN A 160 29.48 -19.20 -3.27
N GLN A 161 28.45 -19.82 -2.68
CA GLN A 161 27.18 -19.11 -2.50
C GLN A 161 27.25 -18.32 -1.19
N ARG A 162 28.04 -17.24 -1.20
CA ARG A 162 28.08 -16.33 -0.06
C ARG A 162 26.72 -15.64 0.04
N SER A 163 26.00 -15.89 1.13
CA SER A 163 24.78 -15.15 1.44
C SER A 163 25.09 -13.64 1.47
N PRO A 164 24.18 -12.78 0.98
CA PRO A 164 24.40 -11.35 1.03
C PRO A 164 24.56 -10.90 2.49
N THR A 165 25.64 -10.17 2.77
CA THR A 165 25.82 -9.54 4.09
C THR A 165 24.98 -8.27 4.11
N LEU A 166 23.93 -8.26 4.93
CA LEU A 166 23.06 -7.11 5.08
C LEU A 166 23.63 -6.15 6.14
N SER A 167 23.62 -4.86 5.83
CA SER A 167 23.92 -3.83 6.82
C SER A 167 22.80 -3.70 7.85
N PRO A 168 23.08 -3.24 9.09
CA PRO A 168 22.04 -2.96 10.07
C PRO A 168 20.97 -1.98 9.57
N ALA A 169 21.36 -1.00 8.74
CA ALA A 169 20.44 -0.05 8.12
C ALA A 169 19.48 -0.74 7.12
N ALA A 170 19.97 -1.67 6.31
CA ALA A 170 19.16 -2.45 5.38
C ALA A 170 18.14 -3.33 6.12
N VAL A 171 18.57 -4.01 7.19
CA VAL A 171 17.66 -4.81 8.03
C VAL A 171 16.55 -3.93 8.61
N ARG A 172 16.90 -2.78 9.19
CA ARG A 172 15.92 -1.82 9.74
C ARG A 172 14.93 -1.32 8.69
N PHE A 173 15.45 -0.94 7.51
CA PHE A 173 14.63 -0.46 6.39
C PHE A 173 13.62 -1.52 5.95
N MET A 174 14.06 -2.77 5.80
CA MET A 174 13.18 -3.88 5.42
C MET A 174 12.16 -4.21 6.52
N THR A 175 12.55 -4.22 7.80
CA THR A 175 11.63 -4.46 8.92
C THR A 175 10.54 -3.39 8.97
N LEU A 176 10.90 -2.10 8.91
CA LEU A 176 9.93 -1.01 8.90
C LEU A 176 8.96 -1.08 7.72
N PHE A 177 9.42 -1.52 6.54
CA PHE A 177 8.53 -1.73 5.40
C PHE A 177 7.52 -2.85 5.66
N LEU A 178 7.97 -3.97 6.23
CA LEU A 178 7.09 -5.10 6.55
C LEU A 178 6.08 -4.73 7.66
N ASP A 179 6.50 -3.98 8.67
CA ASP A 179 5.62 -3.41 9.70
C ASP A 179 4.54 -2.50 9.08
N ALA A 180 4.95 -1.59 8.19
CA ALA A 180 4.04 -0.67 7.52
C ALA A 180 3.01 -1.39 6.65
N VAL A 181 3.43 -2.45 5.93
CA VAL A 181 2.51 -3.31 5.18
C VAL A 181 1.56 -4.03 6.14
N LEU A 182 2.07 -4.63 7.22
CA LEU A 182 1.23 -5.33 8.18
C LEU A 182 0.17 -4.43 8.80
N GLU A 183 0.57 -3.23 9.27
CA GLU A 183 -0.34 -2.19 9.77
C GLU A 183 -1.42 -1.86 8.74
N ALA A 184 -1.05 -1.65 7.47
CA ALA A 184 -1.99 -1.29 6.42
C ALA A 184 -3.09 -2.34 6.17
N HIS A 185 -2.83 -3.62 6.45
CA HIS A 185 -3.81 -4.72 6.28
C HIS A 185 -4.56 -5.07 7.56
N THR A 186 -3.97 -4.82 8.74
CA THR A 186 -4.52 -5.22 10.03
C THR A 186 -5.24 -4.07 10.75
N HIS A 187 -4.70 -2.87 10.65
CA HIS A 187 -5.17 -1.67 11.33
C HIS A 187 -5.17 -0.48 10.33
N PRO A 188 -6.05 -0.48 9.32
CA PRO A 188 -5.97 0.44 8.20
C PRO A 188 -6.20 1.91 8.59
N THR A 189 -6.72 2.19 9.80
CA THR A 189 -6.93 3.52 10.39
C THR A 189 -5.78 3.99 11.31
N ILE A 190 -4.80 3.13 11.61
CA ILE A 190 -3.59 3.47 12.38
C ILE A 190 -2.44 3.70 11.40
N PHE A 191 -1.63 4.74 11.59
CA PHE A 191 -0.65 5.20 10.59
C PHE A 191 0.81 5.17 11.07
N THR A 192 1.05 4.74 12.31
CA THR A 192 2.35 4.88 12.99
C THR A 192 3.49 4.19 12.25
N ALA A 193 3.32 2.92 11.86
CA ALA A 193 4.34 2.15 11.16
C ALA A 193 4.54 2.67 9.72
N ARG A 194 3.44 3.01 9.03
CA ARG A 194 3.51 3.60 7.68
C ARG A 194 4.26 4.93 7.68
N GLU A 195 4.00 5.81 8.64
CA GLU A 195 4.72 7.07 8.77
C GLU A 195 6.19 6.87 9.13
N ALA A 196 6.48 5.97 10.08
CA ALA A 196 7.85 5.64 10.44
C ALA A 196 8.65 5.14 9.22
N PHE A 197 8.05 4.26 8.41
CA PHE A 197 8.67 3.81 7.18
C PHE A 197 8.88 4.95 6.16
N ILE A 198 7.86 5.78 5.88
CA ILE A 198 7.99 6.88 4.91
C ILE A 198 9.12 7.84 5.32
N ARG A 199 9.21 8.19 6.60
CA ARG A 199 10.29 9.06 7.12
C ARG A 199 11.67 8.45 6.91
N VAL A 200 11.83 7.17 7.28
CA VAL A 200 13.12 6.46 7.08
C VAL A 200 13.43 6.30 5.60
N TRP A 201 12.45 5.94 4.76
CA TRP A 201 12.64 5.85 3.31
C TRP A 201 13.08 7.18 2.72
N ARG A 202 12.48 8.31 3.12
CA ARG A 202 12.82 9.63 2.56
C ARG A 202 14.28 10.04 2.81
N ILE A 203 14.84 9.69 3.97
CA ILE A 203 16.20 10.09 4.37
C ILE A 203 17.26 9.01 4.10
N SER A 204 16.82 7.78 3.81
CA SER A 204 17.72 6.67 3.56
C SER A 204 18.13 6.64 2.08
N PRO A 205 19.40 6.30 1.77
CA PRO A 205 19.82 6.02 0.40
C PRO A 205 19.14 4.76 -0.14
N LEU A 206 18.55 3.92 0.72
CA LEU A 206 17.94 2.65 0.32
C LEU A 206 16.61 2.84 -0.40
N VAL A 207 16.40 2.10 -1.48
CA VAL A 207 15.14 2.09 -2.26
C VAL A 207 14.52 0.69 -2.31
N LEU A 208 13.22 0.66 -2.64
CA LEU A 208 12.49 -0.58 -2.90
C LEU A 208 12.92 -1.18 -4.24
N PHE A 209 12.64 -2.46 -4.43
CA PHE A 209 12.74 -3.11 -5.75
C PHE A 209 11.58 -2.67 -6.66
N SER A 210 11.61 -1.42 -7.15
CA SER A 210 10.56 -0.84 -8.00
C SER A 210 10.56 -1.36 -9.45
N HIS A 211 11.71 -1.85 -9.93
CA HIS A 211 11.88 -2.35 -11.31
C HIS A 211 12.34 -3.82 -11.38
N VAL A 212 11.46 -4.74 -10.99
CA VAL A 212 11.74 -6.18 -11.10
C VAL A 212 11.68 -6.62 -12.57
N LYS A 213 12.83 -7.01 -13.13
CA LYS A 213 12.96 -7.47 -14.52
C LYS A 213 12.02 -8.67 -14.81
N PRO A 214 11.50 -8.85 -16.05
CA PRO A 214 10.56 -9.92 -16.36
C PRO A 214 11.06 -11.34 -16.02
N TRP A 215 12.36 -11.62 -16.22
CA TRP A 215 12.95 -12.91 -15.84
C TRP A 215 12.91 -13.14 -14.32
N ALA A 216 13.10 -12.08 -13.52
CA ALA A 216 13.06 -12.13 -12.06
C ALA A 216 11.62 -12.37 -11.59
N GLN A 217 10.64 -11.67 -12.19
CA GLN A 217 9.22 -11.91 -11.90
C GLN A 217 8.83 -13.36 -12.21
N LYS A 218 9.22 -13.89 -13.38
CA LYS A 218 8.96 -15.29 -13.76
C LYS A 218 9.59 -16.27 -12.76
N LYS A 219 10.81 -15.99 -12.31
CA LYS A 219 11.53 -16.81 -11.32
C LYS A 219 10.85 -16.76 -9.95
N LEU A 220 10.53 -15.57 -9.45
CA LEU A 220 9.79 -15.36 -8.19
C LEU A 220 8.43 -16.05 -8.21
N LYS A 221 7.63 -15.86 -9.28
CA LYS A 221 6.33 -16.53 -9.44
C LYS A 221 6.44 -18.05 -9.34
N ARG A 222 7.44 -18.65 -10.01
CA ARG A 222 7.69 -20.11 -9.95
C ARG A 222 8.10 -20.56 -8.55
N THR A 223 9.02 -19.84 -7.91
CA THR A 223 9.50 -20.18 -6.56
C THR A 223 8.37 -20.07 -5.53
N ILE A 224 7.60 -18.99 -5.53
CA ILE A 224 6.46 -18.81 -4.61
C ILE A 224 5.41 -19.89 -4.83
N LYS A 225 5.09 -20.23 -6.10
CA LYS A 225 4.17 -21.33 -6.41
C LYS A 225 4.66 -22.66 -5.84
N ALA A 226 5.95 -22.95 -5.96
CA ALA A 226 6.55 -24.16 -5.42
C ALA A 226 6.52 -24.21 -3.89
N LEU A 227 6.69 -23.06 -3.23
CA LEU A 227 6.65 -22.95 -1.77
C LEU A 227 5.23 -22.90 -1.18
N SER A 228 4.18 -22.74 -2.01
CA SER A 228 2.80 -22.59 -1.53
C SER A 228 2.33 -23.77 -0.67
N PRO A 229 2.50 -25.04 -1.08
CA PRO A 229 2.09 -26.17 -0.24
C PRO A 229 2.88 -26.28 1.06
N GLU A 230 4.16 -25.88 1.05
CA GLU A 230 4.99 -25.84 2.26
C GLU A 230 4.50 -24.77 3.24
N TRP A 231 4.12 -23.59 2.73
CA TRP A 231 3.51 -22.54 3.54
C TRP A 231 2.20 -22.99 4.17
N GLU A 232 1.31 -23.62 3.41
CA GLU A 232 0.04 -24.14 3.95
C GLU A 232 0.26 -25.21 5.03
N GLY A 233 1.23 -26.10 4.82
CA GLY A 233 1.63 -27.11 5.80
C GLY A 233 2.17 -26.49 7.09
N GLU A 234 3.03 -25.47 6.96
CA GLU A 234 3.62 -24.78 8.10
C GLU A 234 2.60 -23.95 8.88
N LEU A 235 1.70 -23.22 8.20
CA LEU A 235 0.62 -22.49 8.86
C LEU A 235 -0.34 -23.43 9.61
N ARG A 236 -0.67 -24.59 9.01
CA ARG A 236 -1.47 -25.63 9.68
C ARG A 236 -0.76 -26.17 10.92
N ARG A 237 0.54 -26.46 10.81
CA ARG A 237 1.37 -26.91 11.94
C ARG A 237 1.42 -25.86 13.05
N ALA A 238 1.69 -24.60 12.72
CA ALA A 238 1.72 -23.51 13.68
C ALA A 238 0.39 -23.42 14.45
N ARG A 239 -0.74 -23.51 13.75
CA ARG A 239 -2.06 -23.53 14.38
C ARG A 239 -2.27 -24.73 15.30
N GLN A 240 -1.81 -25.91 14.92
CA GLN A 240 -1.90 -27.12 15.74
C GLN A 240 -1.03 -27.04 17.01
N VAL A 241 0.19 -26.49 16.89
CA VAL A 241 1.16 -26.41 17.99
C VAL A 241 0.82 -25.30 18.97
N MET A 242 0.40 -24.13 18.47
CA MET A 242 0.13 -22.94 19.30
C MET A 242 -1.28 -22.94 19.90
N GLY A 243 -2.23 -23.64 19.28
CA GLY A 243 -3.66 -23.47 19.54
C GLY A 243 -4.26 -22.30 18.74
N SER A 244 -5.59 -22.26 18.62
CA SER A 244 -6.25 -21.25 17.75
C SER A 244 -6.02 -19.83 18.25
N ASP A 245 -6.22 -19.56 19.54
CA ASP A 245 -6.16 -18.19 20.07
C ASP A 245 -4.77 -17.59 19.92
N ALA A 246 -3.72 -18.33 20.29
CA ALA A 246 -2.34 -17.88 20.13
C ALA A 246 -1.95 -17.74 18.66
N TYR A 247 -2.45 -18.60 17.77
CA TYR A 247 -2.25 -18.47 16.33
C TYR A 247 -2.95 -17.23 15.76
N ASP A 248 -4.18 -16.97 16.17
CA ASP A 248 -4.98 -15.84 15.68
C ASP A 248 -4.38 -14.51 16.15
N ALA A 249 -3.80 -14.47 17.35
CA ALA A 249 -3.08 -13.30 17.86
C ALA A 249 -1.72 -13.08 17.17
N ASN A 250 -0.94 -14.15 16.97
CA ASN A 250 0.48 -14.02 16.61
C ASN A 250 0.82 -14.34 15.17
N VAL A 251 -0.03 -15.06 14.43
CA VAL A 251 0.30 -15.57 13.08
C VAL A 251 -0.72 -15.12 12.04
N ALA A 252 -2.02 -15.20 12.35
CA ALA A 252 -3.08 -14.82 11.43
C ALA A 252 -2.93 -13.42 10.81
N PRO A 253 -2.42 -12.38 11.52
CA PRO A 253 -2.19 -11.06 10.94
C PRO A 253 -1.24 -11.06 9.72
N PHE A 254 -0.28 -11.97 9.70
CA PHE A 254 0.66 -12.13 8.58
C PHE A 254 0.04 -12.84 7.39
N VAL A 255 -0.95 -13.71 7.62
CA VAL A 255 -1.50 -14.60 6.60
C VAL A 255 -2.30 -13.81 5.58
N GLY A 256 -1.90 -13.95 4.32
CA GLY A 256 -2.42 -13.18 3.22
C GLY A 256 -1.74 -11.82 3.08
N SER A 257 -1.21 -11.22 4.16
CA SER A 257 -0.56 -9.89 4.16
C SER A 257 0.91 -9.95 3.79
N LEU A 258 1.70 -10.71 4.55
CA LEU A 258 3.14 -10.89 4.36
C LEU A 258 3.48 -12.28 3.83
N VAL A 259 2.70 -13.30 4.20
CA VAL A 259 2.92 -14.68 3.77
C VAL A 259 1.75 -15.20 2.93
N PRO A 260 2.01 -16.10 1.96
CA PRO A 260 0.94 -16.73 1.19
C PRO A 260 -0.02 -17.51 2.10
N GLY A 261 -1.32 -17.43 1.80
CA GLY A 261 -2.36 -18.18 2.50
C GLY A 261 -3.69 -17.46 2.46
N GLN A 262 -4.76 -18.19 2.75
CA GLN A 262 -6.07 -17.58 3.00
C GLN A 262 -6.13 -17.20 4.48
N PRO A 263 -6.36 -15.91 4.82
CA PRO A 263 -6.72 -15.57 6.19
C PRO A 263 -7.98 -16.36 6.56
N VAL A 264 -8.06 -16.85 7.80
CA VAL A 264 -9.09 -17.80 8.29
C VAL A 264 -10.49 -17.17 8.43
N ARG A 265 -10.81 -16.15 7.61
CA ARG A 265 -11.78 -15.08 7.86
C ARG A 265 -11.18 -14.04 8.80
N ALA A 266 -10.43 -13.09 8.23
CA ALA A 266 -10.66 -11.75 8.72
C ALA A 266 -12.16 -11.47 8.47
N PRO A 267 -12.93 -10.92 9.43
CA PRO A 267 -14.21 -10.34 9.08
C PRO A 267 -13.90 -9.46 7.88
N TYR A 268 -14.52 -9.77 6.75
CA TYR A 268 -14.59 -8.81 5.67
C TYR A 268 -15.19 -7.61 6.39
N LEU A 269 -14.37 -6.58 6.67
CA LEU A 269 -14.90 -5.27 6.93
C LEU A 269 -15.60 -4.99 5.61
N ASP A 270 -16.88 -5.31 5.60
CA ASP A 270 -17.76 -5.02 4.50
C ASP A 270 -17.75 -3.51 4.45
N THR A 271 -16.80 -2.97 3.68
CA THR A 271 -16.85 -1.61 3.19
C THR A 271 -18.01 -1.47 2.20
N GLY A 272 -18.85 -2.50 2.03
CA GLY A 272 -20.29 -2.35 1.94
C GLY A 272 -20.79 -1.43 3.05
N ALA A 273 -20.71 -0.15 2.76
CA ALA A 273 -21.57 0.88 3.28
C ALA A 273 -23.04 0.59 2.89
N THR A 274 -23.57 -0.57 3.28
CA THR A 274 -24.96 -0.71 3.68
C THR A 274 -25.07 -0.09 5.05
N GLY A 275 -24.96 1.25 5.07
CA GLY A 275 -25.33 2.04 6.22
C GLY A 275 -26.73 1.61 6.61
N ARG A 276 -26.87 1.04 7.82
CA ARG A 276 -28.07 1.33 8.59
C ARG A 276 -28.11 2.86 8.66
N ASN A 277 -29.10 3.44 7.99
CA ASN A 277 -29.46 4.84 8.11
C ASN A 277 -29.97 5.06 9.53
N ASP A 278 -29.07 5.00 10.51
CA ASP A 278 -29.30 5.71 11.75
C ASP A 278 -29.05 7.16 11.38
N GLU A 279 -30.13 7.85 11.01
CA GLU A 279 -30.23 9.30 10.88
C GLU A 279 -29.93 9.94 12.25
N ALA A 280 -28.69 9.82 12.70
CA ALA A 280 -28.15 10.72 13.69
C ALA A 280 -28.09 12.07 12.99
N ASN A 281 -29.13 12.87 13.24
CA ASN A 281 -29.13 14.32 13.07
C ASN A 281 -27.99 14.92 13.89
N VAL A 282 -26.76 14.76 13.38
CA VAL A 282 -25.61 15.54 13.81
C VAL A 282 -25.89 16.93 13.26
N ALA A 283 -26.49 17.77 14.10
CA ALA A 283 -26.67 19.18 13.83
C ALA A 283 -25.28 19.79 13.60
N PHE A 284 -24.88 19.87 12.33
CA PHE A 284 -23.68 20.60 11.92
C PHE A 284 -23.91 22.07 12.28
N GLY A 285 -23.29 22.46 13.40
CA GLY A 285 -23.32 23.83 13.90
C GLY A 285 -22.82 24.83 12.86
N LYS A 286 -23.39 26.04 12.94
CA LYS A 286 -22.94 27.33 12.38
C LYS A 286 -21.97 27.23 11.19
N ARG A 287 -22.47 27.51 9.97
CA ARG A 287 -21.79 27.85 8.68
C ARG A 287 -20.25 28.05 8.74
N GLU A 288 -19.50 27.02 9.14
CA GLU A 288 -18.06 26.98 8.92
C GLU A 288 -17.85 26.89 7.42
N LYS A 289 -16.88 27.64 6.89
CA LYS A 289 -16.54 27.61 5.46
C LYS A 289 -16.33 26.16 5.02
N ASN A 290 -16.90 25.80 3.87
CA ASN A 290 -16.76 24.45 3.34
C ASN A 290 -15.35 24.25 2.82
N GLU A 291 -14.46 23.79 3.70
CA GLU A 291 -13.04 23.61 3.39
C GLU A 291 -12.82 22.72 2.16
N LEU A 292 -13.64 21.67 1.97
CA LEU A 292 -13.56 20.79 0.80
C LEU A 292 -13.91 21.52 -0.48
N LEU A 293 -14.93 22.38 -0.46
CA LEU A 293 -15.28 23.22 -1.60
C LEU A 293 -14.16 24.23 -1.87
N ASP A 294 -13.65 24.91 -0.84
CA ASP A 294 -12.52 25.84 -0.97
C ASP A 294 -11.30 25.14 -1.57
N ALA A 295 -10.95 23.95 -1.08
CA ALA A 295 -9.86 23.12 -1.60
C ALA A 295 -10.10 22.65 -3.04
N LEU A 296 -11.34 22.30 -3.39
CA LEU A 296 -11.72 21.94 -4.75
C LEU A 296 -11.46 23.10 -5.70
N THR A 297 -11.86 24.32 -5.33
CA THR A 297 -11.71 25.52 -6.19
C THR A 297 -10.28 25.99 -6.41
N VAL A 298 -9.30 25.55 -5.60
CA VAL A 298 -7.88 25.90 -5.81
C VAL A 298 -7.47 25.52 -7.24
N PRO A 299 -6.99 26.47 -8.06
CA PRO A 299 -6.64 26.21 -9.45
C PRO A 299 -5.66 25.04 -9.55
N CYS A 300 -6.04 24.03 -10.32
CA CYS A 300 -5.06 23.08 -10.81
C CYS A 300 -4.61 23.58 -12.17
N PRO A 301 -3.31 23.77 -12.42
CA PRO A 301 -2.81 24.11 -13.74
C PRO A 301 -3.44 23.13 -14.72
N THR A 302 -4.31 23.66 -15.56
CA THR A 302 -5.02 22.86 -16.54
C THR A 302 -3.93 22.24 -17.39
N ALA A 303 -3.93 20.91 -17.45
CA ALA A 303 -3.26 20.23 -18.55
C ALA A 303 -4.04 20.52 -19.84
N ILE A 304 -4.09 21.78 -20.25
CA ILE A 304 -4.54 22.19 -21.58
C ILE A 304 -3.28 22.12 -22.44
N GLN A 305 -3.22 21.01 -23.17
CA GLN A 305 -2.53 20.89 -24.45
C GLN A 305 -1.01 20.80 -24.42
N GLY A 306 -0.51 19.56 -24.39
CA GLY A 306 0.71 19.24 -25.13
C GLY A 306 1.68 18.32 -24.41
N LYS A 307 1.61 17.04 -24.74
CA LYS A 307 2.74 16.08 -24.71
C LYS A 307 3.39 15.85 -23.32
N SER A 308 2.73 15.07 -22.47
CA SER A 308 3.47 14.17 -21.57
C SER A 308 3.94 12.92 -22.35
N ASN A 309 4.63 13.13 -23.49
CA ASN A 309 5.27 12.05 -24.25
C ASN A 309 6.62 11.76 -23.61
N GLY A 310 6.57 10.92 -22.59
CA GLY A 310 7.73 10.48 -21.84
C GLY A 310 7.43 10.58 -20.37
N ALA A 311 6.87 9.52 -19.80
CA ALA A 311 7.15 9.21 -18.41
C ALA A 311 8.68 9.13 -18.33
N VAL A 312 9.32 10.25 -17.97
CA VAL A 312 10.72 10.25 -17.61
C VAL A 312 10.75 9.26 -16.46
N LYS A 313 11.32 8.08 -16.72
CA LYS A 313 11.66 7.14 -15.67
C LYS A 313 12.71 7.87 -14.86
N GLN A 314 12.26 8.65 -13.88
CA GLN A 314 13.12 9.10 -12.81
C GLN A 314 13.56 7.80 -12.16
N SER A 315 14.77 7.37 -12.52
CA SER A 315 15.46 6.35 -11.75
C SER A 315 15.45 6.91 -10.33
N GLU A 316 14.87 6.19 -9.38
CA GLU A 316 15.03 6.58 -8.00
C GLU A 316 16.52 6.59 -7.71
N ASP A 317 17.07 7.77 -7.39
CA ASP A 317 18.44 7.89 -6.96
C ASP A 317 18.55 7.22 -5.59
N GLY A 318 19.02 5.98 -5.58
CA GLY A 318 19.17 5.18 -4.38
C GLY A 318 19.74 3.80 -4.63
N GLU A 319 20.16 3.17 -3.53
CA GLU A 319 20.78 1.86 -3.50
C GLU A 319 19.75 0.79 -3.14
N LEU A 320 19.77 -0.33 -3.85
CA LEU A 320 19.00 -1.49 -3.42
C LEU A 320 19.60 -2.06 -2.13
N VAL A 321 18.75 -2.63 -1.26
CA VAL A 321 19.20 -3.30 -0.02
C VAL A 321 20.25 -4.39 -0.26
N CYS A 322 20.22 -5.02 -1.44
CA CYS A 322 21.28 -5.86 -2.00
C CYS A 322 21.04 -6.08 -3.51
N ASP A 323 21.94 -6.81 -4.18
CA ASP A 323 21.71 -7.26 -5.55
C ASP A 323 20.44 -8.12 -5.69
N LEU A 324 19.68 -7.89 -6.77
CA LEU A 324 18.41 -8.60 -7.02
C LEU A 324 18.60 -10.11 -7.21
N ARG A 325 19.70 -10.57 -7.82
CA ARG A 325 19.97 -12.01 -7.96
C ARG A 325 20.26 -12.64 -6.61
N ALA A 326 21.02 -11.95 -5.76
CA ALA A 326 21.27 -12.39 -4.39
C ALA A 326 19.97 -12.49 -3.58
N ALA A 327 19.09 -11.49 -3.68
CA ALA A 327 17.78 -11.51 -3.03
C ALA A 327 16.90 -12.67 -3.51
N ILE A 328 16.84 -12.91 -4.82
CA ILE A 328 16.12 -14.07 -5.38
C ILE A 328 16.75 -15.39 -4.91
N SER A 329 18.07 -15.47 -4.82
CA SER A 329 18.75 -16.66 -4.29
C SER A 329 18.31 -16.95 -2.86
N CYS A 330 18.14 -15.91 -2.03
CA CYS A 330 17.63 -16.06 -0.67
C CYS A 330 16.19 -16.59 -0.66
N VAL A 331 15.30 -16.11 -1.54
CA VAL A 331 13.93 -16.65 -1.67
C VAL A 331 13.93 -18.14 -2.03
N GLN A 332 14.93 -18.60 -2.78
CA GLN A 332 15.05 -20.02 -3.16
C GLN A 332 15.63 -20.90 -2.04
N SER A 333 16.45 -20.33 -1.15
CA SER A 333 17.14 -21.07 -0.08
C SER A 333 16.31 -21.19 1.19
N VAL A 334 15.60 -20.13 1.59
CA VAL A 334 14.81 -20.13 2.83
C VAL A 334 13.56 -20.99 2.70
N ARG A 335 13.17 -21.64 3.80
CA ARG A 335 11.93 -22.43 3.88
C ARG A 335 10.89 -21.77 4.79
N PRO A 336 9.58 -22.06 4.60
CA PRO A 336 8.53 -21.55 5.47
C PRO A 336 8.77 -21.81 6.96
N LYS A 337 9.23 -23.02 7.31
CA LYS A 337 9.60 -23.44 8.68
C LYS A 337 10.67 -22.55 9.36
N GLU A 338 11.54 -21.92 8.57
CA GLU A 338 12.57 -20.99 9.06
C GLU A 338 12.06 -19.55 9.07
N THR A 339 11.24 -19.22 8.09
CA THR A 339 10.75 -17.86 7.85
C THR A 339 9.71 -17.44 8.87
N LEU A 340 8.74 -18.32 9.18
CA LEU A 340 7.64 -17.99 10.07
C LEU A 340 8.12 -17.60 11.50
N PRO A 341 9.02 -18.35 12.16
CA PRO A 341 9.55 -17.94 13.47
C PRO A 341 10.30 -16.61 13.45
N VAL A 342 11.00 -16.30 12.34
CA VAL A 342 11.70 -15.02 12.18
C VAL A 342 10.68 -13.89 12.08
N LEU A 343 9.64 -14.03 11.25
CA LEU A 343 8.57 -13.03 11.12
C LEU A 343 7.86 -12.77 12.44
N MET A 344 7.52 -13.83 13.18
CA MET A 344 6.95 -13.68 14.52
C MET A 344 7.91 -12.89 15.42
N LYS A 345 9.18 -13.25 15.47
CA LYS A 345 10.16 -12.55 16.32
C LYS A 345 10.36 -11.07 15.96
N ILE A 346 10.34 -10.72 14.68
CA ILE A 346 10.62 -9.35 14.24
C ILE A 346 9.38 -8.43 14.25
N LEU A 347 8.18 -9.00 14.16
CA LEU A 347 6.92 -8.25 14.03
C LEU A 347 5.95 -8.49 15.19
N SER A 348 6.26 -9.38 16.13
CA SER A 348 5.51 -9.47 17.37
C SER A 348 5.54 -8.11 18.06
N PRO A 349 4.38 -7.57 18.48
CA PRO A 349 4.38 -6.39 19.33
C PRO A 349 5.28 -6.72 20.51
N ALA A 350 6.35 -5.94 20.70
CA ALA A 350 7.14 -6.05 21.91
C ALA A 350 6.14 -5.92 23.07
N ASP A 351 6.08 -6.93 23.95
CA ASP A 351 5.16 -6.94 25.08
C ASP A 351 5.19 -5.56 25.74
N GLY A 352 4.12 -4.78 25.49
CA GLY A 352 4.01 -3.37 25.83
C GLY A 352 3.69 -3.17 27.30
#